data_AF-A0AB38S461-F1
#
_entry.id   AF-A0AB38S461-F1
#
_cell.length_a   1.000
_cell.length_b   1.000
_cell.length_c   1.000
_cell.angle_alpha   90.00
_cell.angle_beta   90.00
_cell.angle_gamma   90.00
#
_symmetry.space_group_name_H-M   'P 1'
#
loop_
_entity.id
_entity.type
_entity.pdbx_description
1 polymer ?
#
loop_
_entity_poly.entity_id
_entity_poly.type
_entity_poly.pdbx_seq_one_letter_code
_entity_poly.pdbx_strand_id
1 'polypeptide(L)' 'MTKPREQNGVEPPLSEDDIQRDQLGPRGVPGAPDPARMTPQRDKKTPKHIEPGHTA' A
#
# COMPACT_ATOMS: atom_id res chain seq x y z
N MET A 1 -21.91 -33.01 7.80
CA MET A 1 -21.03 -32.52 6.70
C MET A 1 -21.45 -31.09 6.39
N THR A 2 -20.61 -30.11 6.68
CA THR A 2 -20.93 -28.68 6.46
C THR A 2 -20.73 -28.35 4.99
N LYS A 3 -21.76 -27.86 4.30
CA LYS A 3 -21.65 -27.44 2.89
C LYS A 3 -20.58 -26.35 2.75
N PRO A 4 -19.73 -26.39 1.71
CA PRO A 4 -18.80 -25.30 1.42
C PRO A 4 -19.61 -24.03 1.15
N ARG A 5 -19.18 -22.91 1.75
CA ARG A 5 -19.80 -21.61 1.57
C ARG A 5 -19.57 -21.18 0.12
N GLU A 6 -20.62 -20.72 -0.56
CA GLU A 6 -20.48 -20.19 -1.93
C GLU A 6 -19.52 -19.00 -1.91
N GLN A 7 -18.56 -18.98 -2.83
CA GLN A 7 -17.44 -18.03 -2.82
C GLN A 7 -17.84 -16.61 -3.23
N ASN A 8 -18.98 -16.46 -3.91
CA ASN A 8 -19.44 -15.19 -4.46
C ASN A 8 -20.53 -14.59 -3.56
N GLY A 9 -20.38 -13.32 -3.19
CA GLY A 9 -21.39 -12.59 -2.39
C GLY A 9 -21.25 -12.72 -0.88
N VAL A 10 -20.22 -13.41 -0.38
CA VAL A 10 -19.89 -13.46 1.05
C VAL A 10 -18.76 -12.46 1.31
N GLU A 11 -19.02 -11.45 2.13
CA GLU A 11 -17.97 -10.52 2.55
C GLU A 11 -16.87 -11.27 3.32
N PRO A 12 -15.58 -11.03 3.02
CA PRO A 12 -14.48 -11.58 3.80
C PRO A 12 -14.57 -11.17 5.27
N PRO A 13 -14.03 -11.98 6.20
CA PRO A 13 -14.07 -11.67 7.63
C PRO A 13 -13.24 -10.42 8.00
N LEU A 14 -12.34 -9.98 7.12
CA LEU A 14 -11.50 -8.81 7.28
C LEU A 14 -11.65 -7.93 6.06
N SER A 15 -11.76 -6.61 6.27
CA SER A 15 -11.76 -5.66 5.17
C SER A 15 -10.37 -5.59 4.53
N GLU A 16 -10.30 -5.07 3.30
CA GLU A 16 -9.02 -4.81 2.63
C GLU A 16 -8.14 -3.86 3.46
N ASP A 17 -8.74 -2.90 4.17
CA ASP A 17 -8.02 -1.96 5.03
C ASP A 17 -7.45 -2.68 6.28
N ASP A 18 -8.17 -3.63 6.86
CA ASP A 18 -7.68 -4.43 7.99
C ASP A 18 -6.49 -5.29 7.59
N ILE A 19 -6.56 -5.91 6.41
CA ILE A 19 -5.48 -6.71 5.83
C ILE A 19 -4.24 -5.83 5.56
N GLN A 20 -4.44 -4.62 5.03
CA GLN A 20 -3.36 -3.67 4.78
C GLN A 20 -2.72 -3.16 6.07
N ARG A 21 -3.53 -2.89 7.11
CA ARG A 21 -3.05 -2.42 8.42
C ARG A 21 -2.23 -3.49 9.14
N ASP A 22 -2.60 -4.76 9.02
CA ASP A 22 -1.84 -5.90 9.57
C ASP A 22 -0.50 -6.09 8.84
N GLN A 23 -0.49 -6.02 7.50
CA GLN A 23 0.71 -6.23 6.69
C GLN A 23 1.69 -5.06 6.69
N LEU A 24 1.18 -3.82 6.65
CA LEU A 24 1.98 -2.61 6.42
C LEU A 24 2.04 -1.69 7.65
N GLY A 25 1.20 -1.92 8.65
CA GLY A 25 1.09 -1.08 9.83
C GLY A 25 0.09 0.09 9.68
N PRO A 26 -0.05 0.91 10.73
CA PRO A 26 -0.98 2.03 10.76
C PRO A 26 -0.57 3.15 9.78
N ARG A 27 -1.51 3.59 8.94
CA ARG A 27 -1.32 4.75 8.06
C ARG A 27 -1.36 6.05 8.89
N GLY A 28 -0.56 7.04 8.52
CA GLY A 28 -0.65 8.40 9.06
C GLY A 28 -0.16 8.59 10.50
N VAL A 29 0.65 7.67 11.04
CA VAL A 29 1.29 7.88 12.35
C VAL A 29 2.28 9.05 12.25
N PRO A 30 2.13 10.11 13.08
CA PRO A 30 3.03 11.26 13.04
C PRO A 30 4.48 10.83 13.25
N GLY A 31 5.35 11.16 12.29
CA GLY A 31 6.78 10.83 12.33
C GLY A 31 7.14 9.41 11.85
N ALA A 32 6.17 8.55 11.55
CA ALA A 32 6.43 7.24 10.94
C ALA A 32 6.49 7.34 9.41
N PRO A 33 7.25 6.47 8.73
CA PRO A 33 7.21 6.38 7.27
C PRO A 33 5.82 5.93 6.79
N ASP A 34 5.35 6.49 5.68
CA ASP A 34 4.11 6.03 5.06
C ASP A 34 4.26 4.56 4.63
N PRO A 35 3.33 3.66 5.00
CA PRO A 35 3.33 2.28 4.52
C PRO A 35 3.24 2.15 2.99
N ALA A 36 2.70 3.16 2.29
CA ALA A 36 2.65 3.20 0.84
C ALA A 36 4.06 3.34 0.26
N ARG A 37 4.50 2.32 -0.49
CA ARG A 37 5.75 2.34 -1.25
C ARG A 37 5.47 2.54 -2.74
N MET A 38 6.43 3.14 -3.42
CA MET A 38 6.39 3.22 -4.87
C MET A 38 6.55 1.84 -5.51
N THR A 39 6.00 1.69 -6.72
CA THR A 39 6.25 0.48 -7.51
C THR A 39 7.70 0.47 -7.99
N PRO A 40 8.34 -0.70 -8.16
CA PRO A 40 9.73 -0.75 -8.61
C PRO A 40 9.97 0.01 -9.92
N GLN A 41 8.99 -0.02 -10.82
CA GLN A 41 9.06 0.70 -12.09
C GLN A 41 8.95 2.22 -11.94
N ARG A 42 8.16 2.71 -10.98
CA ARG A 42 8.10 4.14 -10.64
C ARG A 42 9.38 4.56 -9.92
N ASP A 43 9.88 3.77 -8.98
CA ASP A 43 11.11 4.05 -8.24
C ASP A 43 12.32 4.22 -9.14
N LYS A 44 12.40 3.39 -10.19
CA LYS A 44 13.47 3.47 -11.18
C LYS A 44 13.38 4.73 -12.05
N LYS A 45 12.18 5.24 -12.31
CA LYS A 45 11.93 6.41 -13.17
C LYS A 45 11.96 7.73 -12.41
N THR A 46 11.75 7.69 -11.09
CA THR A 46 11.79 8.89 -10.27
C THR A 46 13.25 9.27 -10.01
N PRO A 47 13.67 10.49 -10.42
CA PRO A 47 14.99 10.99 -10.09
C PRO A 47 15.16 11.05 -8.57
N LYS A 48 16.18 10.36 -8.04
CA LYS A 48 16.51 10.40 -6.59
C LYS A 48 17.23 11.67 -6.19
N HIS A 49 17.88 12.30 -7.16
CA HIS A 49 18.58 13.56 -6.99
C HIS A 49 17.86 14.59 -7.85
N ILE A 50 17.34 15.64 -7.20
CA ILE A 50 16.83 16.81 -7.89
C ILE A 50 18.08 17.63 -8.21
N GLU A 51 18.55 17.56 -9.45
CA GLU A 51 19.57 18.50 -9.94
C GLU A 51 19.02 19.92 -9.68
N PRO A 52 19.80 20.84 -9.08
CA PRO A 52 19.42 22.24 -9.02
C PRO A 52 19.10 22.67 -10.45
N GLY A 53 17.85 23.04 -10.70
CA GLY A 53 17.36 23.28 -12.05
C GLY A 53 18.30 24.20 -12.83
N HIS A 54 18.40 24.01 -14.14
CA HIS A 54 19.08 24.97 -15.02
C HIS A 54 18.46 26.36 -14.81
N THR A 55 19.09 27.16 -13.96
CA THR A 55 18.80 28.58 -13.83
C THR A 55 19.33 29.21 -15.10
N ALA A 56 18.41 29.62 -15.98
CA ALA A 56 18.71 30.51 -17.09
C ALA A 56 19.09 31.91 -16.58
#